data_AF-A0A2J5HRQ9-F1
#
_entry.id   AF-A0A2J5HRQ9-F1
#
_cell.length_a   1.000
_cell.length_b   1.000
_cell.length_c   1.000
_cell.angle_alpha   90.00
_cell.angle_beta   90.00
_cell.angle_gamma   90.00
#
_symmetry.space_group_name_H-M   'P 1'
#
loop_
_entity.id
_entity.type
_entity.pdbx_description
1 polymer ?
#
loop_
_entity_poly.entity_id
_entity_poly.type
_entity_poly.pdbx_seq_one_letter_code
_entity_poly.pdbx_strand_id
1 'polypeptide(L)'
;MIEMEWRPRPHAWRRRRAVALRLVAGALLIWLFYANFADQFHAERREALTVAHGRPVKPDAVMEDVAHAIPAPARHDPQAESPQTPLQAPQISVTGGEVTDTDSIRSNTQLESALREVISLLPDEALLRDLLRPIERTGEEKLRELGLRTRSFKKHFAAWEALHLVVEGSNVYARNDIVRTIRQDPRIATALQMDVTQVLHAYEAYRAFITRFAMLLFPWTMPYFSDHISLHAEFHHGGKGLVFCAGDNHAPFLLTSIPSIRRLGCNLPIEVMYLGDGDLSQDFRAKLEAMPGVVTRDVSQMVTDRGWKLAGWAGKPWAILFSSFREAMFIDADALFFQNPENLFDHPSYRATGALFFRDRFMMPESKKKWMQQILPRPISKKATESRFWTGDSGHMQESGVVVVDKWVHYVALLLVARMNGPDRDGNAAAGRVGVYDMVYGDKETFWLGWELVGDTDYAFHQGDAATMGTLEPQRAPEEQSSENPNQEERPTQYTICAPQLLHLDEDGKPLWFNGWLLANKYSGKKNEPARFETYIQEPREVRDPGAWQLHSDNICCLTAENAANFTEQEKDTLAWISEAGYRAGAFGGKKV
;
A
#
# COMPACT_ATOMS: atom_id res chain seq x y z
N MET A 1 -79.80 8.78 -15.65
CA MET A 1 -79.22 7.68 -14.85
C MET A 1 -78.35 6.89 -15.80
N ILE A 2 -77.03 7.03 -15.67
CA ILE A 2 -76.06 6.39 -16.57
C ILE A 2 -75.63 5.09 -15.90
N GLU A 3 -75.99 3.95 -16.50
CA GLU A 3 -75.52 2.62 -16.13
C GLU A 3 -74.03 2.49 -16.48
N MET A 4 -73.24 2.04 -15.51
CA MET A 4 -71.80 1.79 -15.65
C MET A 4 -71.59 0.28 -15.92
N GLU A 5 -71.33 -0.09 -17.17
CA GLU A 5 -70.97 -1.45 -17.56
C GLU A 5 -69.59 -1.85 -17.00
N TRP A 6 -69.54 -2.98 -16.31
CA TRP A 6 -68.33 -3.59 -15.77
C TRP A 6 -67.62 -4.40 -16.86
N ARG A 7 -66.46 -3.94 -17.37
CA ARG A 7 -65.60 -4.74 -18.27
C ARG A 7 -64.59 -5.58 -17.47
N PRO A 8 -64.42 -6.88 -17.76
CA PRO A 8 -63.41 -7.71 -17.10
C PRO A 8 -61.99 -7.35 -17.59
N ARG A 9 -61.04 -7.26 -16.64
CA ARG A 9 -59.63 -6.90 -16.91
C ARG A 9 -58.87 -8.02 -17.66
N PRO A 10 -57.93 -7.68 -18.57
CA PRO A 10 -57.28 -8.64 -19.46
C PRO A 10 -56.28 -9.60 -18.77
N HIS A 11 -56.17 -10.79 -19.35
CA HIS A 11 -55.42 -11.97 -18.88
C HIS A 11 -53.91 -11.74 -18.63
N ALA A 12 -53.32 -10.68 -19.22
CA ALA A 12 -51.92 -10.30 -19.05
C ALA A 12 -51.58 -9.78 -17.64
N TRP A 13 -52.55 -9.19 -16.93
CA TRP A 13 -52.32 -8.64 -15.59
C TRP A 13 -52.19 -9.73 -14.51
N ARG A 14 -52.88 -10.86 -14.68
CA ARG A 14 -52.78 -12.03 -13.78
C ARG A 14 -51.44 -12.75 -13.90
N ARG A 15 -50.85 -12.81 -15.11
CA ARG A 15 -49.52 -13.44 -15.32
C ARG A 15 -48.37 -12.63 -14.71
N ARG A 16 -48.41 -11.29 -14.79
CA ARG A 16 -47.37 -10.42 -14.18
C ARG A 16 -47.38 -10.48 -12.65
N ARG A 17 -48.57 -10.56 -12.03
CA ARG A 17 -48.69 -10.77 -10.58
C ARG A 17 -48.20 -12.15 -10.12
N ALA A 18 -48.44 -13.20 -10.91
CA ALA A 18 -47.96 -14.54 -10.59
C ALA A 18 -46.42 -14.67 -10.66
N VAL A 19 -45.79 -14.00 -11.63
CA VAL A 19 -44.31 -13.94 -11.73
C VAL A 19 -43.72 -13.11 -10.58
N ALA A 20 -44.30 -11.95 -10.27
CA ALA A 20 -43.87 -11.14 -9.13
C ALA A 20 -44.01 -11.89 -7.79
N LEU A 21 -45.12 -12.62 -7.58
CA LEU A 21 -45.28 -13.44 -6.37
C LEU A 21 -44.25 -14.58 -6.29
N ARG A 22 -43.89 -15.20 -7.41
CA ARG A 22 -42.86 -16.26 -7.46
C ARG A 22 -41.46 -15.71 -7.16
N LEU A 23 -41.13 -14.51 -7.64
CA LEU A 23 -39.86 -13.85 -7.34
C LEU A 23 -39.78 -13.45 -5.86
N VAL A 24 -40.87 -12.93 -5.28
CA VAL A 24 -40.92 -12.58 -3.86
C VAL A 24 -40.87 -13.83 -2.97
N ALA A 25 -41.56 -14.92 -3.35
CA ALA A 25 -41.47 -16.19 -2.64
C ALA A 25 -40.07 -16.81 -2.73
N GLY A 26 -39.40 -16.69 -3.88
CA GLY A 26 -38.00 -17.12 -4.06
C GLY A 26 -37.03 -16.32 -3.19
N ALA A 27 -37.17 -15.00 -3.15
CA ALA A 27 -36.35 -14.13 -2.29
C ALA A 27 -36.59 -14.41 -0.79
N LEU A 28 -37.84 -14.66 -0.38
CA LEU A 28 -38.16 -15.05 1.00
C LEU A 28 -37.60 -16.42 1.37
N LEU A 29 -37.59 -17.39 0.45
CA LEU A 29 -36.98 -18.70 0.68
C LEU A 29 -35.45 -18.60 0.78
N ILE A 30 -34.80 -17.78 -0.05
CA ILE A 30 -33.36 -17.52 0.04
C ILE A 30 -33.03 -16.81 1.36
N TRP A 31 -33.83 -15.84 1.77
CA TRP A 31 -33.66 -15.15 3.05
C TRP A 31 -33.89 -16.07 4.25
N LEU A 32 -34.90 -16.94 4.21
CA LEU A 32 -35.13 -17.96 5.25
C LEU A 32 -34.02 -19.01 5.31
N PHE A 33 -33.46 -19.42 4.16
CA PHE A 33 -32.29 -20.28 4.11
C PHE A 33 -31.06 -19.58 4.70
N TYR A 34 -30.82 -18.31 4.34
CA TYR A 34 -29.70 -17.53 4.86
C TYR A 34 -29.84 -17.27 6.37
N ALA A 35 -31.04 -16.98 6.85
CA ALA A 35 -31.32 -16.78 8.28
C ALA A 35 -31.12 -18.06 9.10
N ASN A 36 -31.61 -19.22 8.61
CA ASN A 36 -31.40 -20.50 9.28
C ASN A 36 -29.94 -20.98 9.23
N PHE A 37 -29.19 -20.69 8.16
CA PHE A 37 -27.77 -21.04 8.07
C PHE A 37 -26.89 -20.11 8.93
N ALA A 38 -27.24 -18.82 9.01
CA ALA A 38 -26.56 -17.86 9.87
C ALA A 38 -26.74 -18.20 11.35
N ASP A 39 -27.92 -18.66 11.77
CA ASP A 39 -28.17 -19.07 13.16
C ASP A 39 -27.38 -20.34 13.56
N GLN A 40 -27.13 -21.27 12.64
CA GLN A 40 -26.27 -22.44 12.92
C GLN A 40 -24.80 -22.06 13.15
N PHE A 41 -24.26 -21.08 12.42
CA PHE A 41 -22.89 -20.56 12.64
C PHE A 41 -22.76 -19.68 13.90
N HIS A 42 -23.85 -19.05 14.35
CA HIS A 42 -23.85 -18.24 15.56
C HIS A 42 -24.07 -19.04 16.86
N ALA A 43 -24.69 -20.21 16.79
CA ALA A 43 -24.89 -21.09 17.95
C ALA A 43 -23.55 -21.67 18.45
N GLU A 44 -22.69 -22.19 17.57
CA GLU A 44 -21.35 -22.69 17.94
C GLU A 44 -20.44 -21.58 18.50
N ARG A 45 -20.60 -20.35 17.99
CA ARG A 45 -19.87 -19.17 18.52
C ARG A 45 -20.39 -18.71 19.88
N ARG A 46 -21.68 -18.89 20.18
CA ARG A 46 -22.26 -18.58 21.50
C ARG A 46 -21.82 -19.58 22.56
N GLU A 47 -21.74 -20.88 22.25
CA GLU A 47 -21.20 -21.87 23.19
C GLU A 47 -19.71 -21.62 23.51
N ALA A 48 -18.90 -21.22 22.52
CA ALA A 48 -17.51 -20.81 22.74
C ALA A 48 -17.38 -19.53 23.60
N LEU A 49 -18.36 -18.61 23.51
CA LEU A 49 -18.39 -17.37 24.30
C LEU A 49 -18.98 -17.56 25.72
N THR A 50 -19.89 -18.51 25.95
CA THR A 50 -20.40 -18.81 27.31
C THR A 50 -19.43 -19.60 28.17
N VAL A 51 -18.48 -20.35 27.59
CA VAL A 51 -17.38 -20.95 28.36
C VAL A 51 -16.35 -19.89 28.80
N ALA A 52 -16.26 -18.76 28.10
CA ALA A 52 -15.29 -17.69 28.38
C ALA A 52 -15.75 -16.61 29.38
N HIS A 53 -17.03 -16.58 29.80
CA HIS A 53 -17.57 -15.54 30.68
C HIS A 53 -18.31 -16.11 31.90
N GLY A 54 -17.54 -16.60 32.88
CA GLY A 54 -18.01 -16.83 34.26
C GLY A 54 -17.84 -15.57 35.12
N ARG A 55 -18.97 -14.89 35.39
CA ARG A 55 -19.36 -13.92 36.46
C ARG A 55 -18.34 -12.91 37.07
N PRO A 56 -18.80 -11.68 37.42
CA PRO A 56 -17.93 -10.57 37.81
C PRO A 56 -17.48 -10.64 39.28
N VAL A 57 -16.19 -10.41 39.52
CA VAL A 57 -15.64 -10.15 40.87
C VAL A 57 -15.62 -8.65 41.11
N LYS A 58 -16.09 -8.23 42.30
CA LYS A 58 -16.15 -6.83 42.73
C LYS A 58 -14.74 -6.21 42.89
N PRO A 59 -14.58 -4.91 42.67
CA PRO A 59 -13.30 -4.23 42.81
C PRO A 59 -13.05 -3.94 44.28
N ASP A 60 -12.25 -4.78 44.94
CA ASP A 60 -11.45 -4.49 46.15
C ASP A 60 -10.77 -5.79 46.64
N ALA A 61 -9.97 -6.42 45.76
CA ALA A 61 -9.09 -7.55 46.11
C ALA A 61 -8.08 -7.85 44.98
N VAL A 62 -7.15 -6.93 44.69
CA VAL A 62 -5.95 -7.24 43.89
C VAL A 62 -4.77 -6.45 44.44
N MET A 63 -4.28 -6.86 45.61
CA MET A 63 -2.95 -6.56 46.12
C MET A 63 -2.59 -7.66 47.13
N GLU A 64 -2.34 -8.89 46.65
CA GLU A 64 -1.60 -9.90 47.44
C GLU A 64 -1.08 -11.11 46.64
N ASP A 65 -1.52 -11.38 45.40
CA ASP A 65 -1.18 -12.64 44.70
C ASP A 65 -0.21 -12.54 43.49
N VAL A 66 0.79 -11.64 43.54
CA VAL A 66 1.91 -11.62 42.56
C VAL A 66 3.27 -11.69 43.28
N ALA A 67 3.37 -12.45 44.37
CA ALA A 67 4.62 -12.65 45.11
C ALA A 67 5.19 -14.08 45.06
N HIS A 68 4.53 -15.04 44.39
CA HIS A 68 4.95 -16.45 44.40
C HIS A 68 5.00 -17.07 43.00
N ALA A 69 5.92 -16.63 42.14
CA ALA A 69 6.42 -17.41 40.99
C ALA A 69 7.69 -16.78 40.36
N ILE A 70 8.77 -16.59 41.13
CA ILE A 70 10.12 -16.39 40.57
C ILE A 70 11.10 -17.25 41.40
N PRO A 71 11.88 -18.17 40.79
CA PRO A 71 12.92 -18.89 41.52
C PRO A 71 14.06 -17.94 41.91
N ALA A 72 14.47 -17.97 43.18
CA ALA A 72 15.56 -17.15 43.71
C ALA A 72 16.93 -17.59 43.16
N PRO A 73 17.89 -16.66 42.94
CA PRO A 73 19.28 -17.01 42.66
C PRO A 73 19.96 -17.59 43.91
N ALA A 74 20.88 -18.54 43.68
CA ALA A 74 21.62 -19.25 44.71
C ALA A 74 22.43 -18.29 45.61
N ARG A 75 22.37 -18.53 46.93
CA ARG A 75 23.19 -17.86 47.94
C ARG A 75 24.64 -18.31 47.82
N HIS A 76 25.56 -17.37 47.66
CA HIS A 76 26.99 -17.59 47.88
C HIS A 76 27.37 -17.15 49.29
N ASP A 77 28.06 -18.03 50.02
CA ASP A 77 28.46 -17.92 51.42
C ASP A 77 29.67 -16.98 51.60
N PRO A 78 29.63 -15.94 52.46
CA PRO A 78 30.71 -14.96 52.58
C PRO A 78 31.64 -15.28 53.77
N GLN A 79 32.38 -16.38 53.74
CA GLN A 79 33.57 -16.58 54.60
C GLN A 79 34.60 -17.52 53.97
N ALA A 80 35.41 -16.99 53.04
CA ALA A 80 36.80 -17.39 52.83
C ALA A 80 37.39 -16.50 51.72
N GLU A 81 38.38 -15.68 52.07
CA GLU A 81 39.62 -15.41 51.32
C GLU A 81 40.19 -14.02 51.62
N SER A 82 41.52 -14.01 51.75
CA SER A 82 42.36 -12.94 52.30
C SER A 82 42.76 -11.91 51.24
N PRO A 83 43.26 -10.72 51.63
CA PRO A 83 43.35 -9.58 50.73
C PRO A 83 44.55 -9.69 49.77
N GLN A 84 44.28 -9.72 48.46
CA GLN A 84 45.29 -9.50 47.43
C GLN A 84 45.10 -8.12 46.78
N THR A 85 46.23 -7.44 46.67
CA THR A 85 46.51 -6.08 46.21
C THR A 85 45.86 -5.75 44.85
N PRO A 86 45.34 -4.53 44.62
CA PRO A 86 44.81 -4.14 43.31
C PRO A 86 45.93 -4.04 42.27
N LEU A 87 45.86 -4.86 41.22
CA LEU A 87 46.66 -4.72 40.01
C LEU A 87 46.23 -3.45 39.26
N GLN A 88 47.17 -2.51 39.11
CA GLN A 88 47.03 -1.33 38.26
C GLN A 88 46.88 -1.75 36.79
N ALA A 89 45.83 -1.24 36.15
CA ALA A 89 45.71 -1.28 34.69
C ALA A 89 46.69 -0.26 34.06
N PRO A 90 47.29 -0.57 32.90
CA PRO A 90 48.32 0.27 32.29
C PRO A 90 47.75 1.60 31.79
N GLN A 91 48.41 2.70 32.16
CA GLN A 91 48.22 4.00 31.53
C GLN A 91 48.73 3.92 30.08
N ILE A 92 47.81 3.77 29.13
CA ILE A 92 48.08 4.08 27.73
C ILE A 92 47.77 5.56 27.53
N SER A 93 48.83 6.35 27.37
CA SER A 93 48.77 7.73 26.90
C SER A 93 48.21 7.76 25.47
N VAL A 94 46.92 8.02 25.34
CA VAL A 94 46.35 8.48 24.07
C VAL A 94 46.67 9.97 23.97
N THR A 95 47.66 10.29 23.16
CA THR A 95 47.89 11.64 22.66
C THR A 95 46.60 12.15 22.05
N GLY A 96 46.03 13.21 22.62
CA GLY A 96 44.87 13.90 22.07
C GLY A 96 45.17 14.37 20.66
N GLY A 97 44.54 13.74 19.68
CA GLY A 97 44.29 14.40 18.41
C GLY A 97 43.28 15.50 18.68
N GLU A 98 43.67 16.75 18.41
CA GLU A 98 42.73 17.85 18.30
C GLU A 98 41.63 17.44 17.32
N VAL A 99 40.43 17.19 17.83
CA VAL A 99 39.22 17.32 17.04
C VAL A 99 39.17 18.79 16.68
N THR A 100 39.50 19.08 15.43
CA THR A 100 39.60 20.42 14.88
C THR A 100 38.35 21.23 15.23
N ASP A 101 38.56 22.41 15.84
CA ASP A 101 37.55 23.40 16.26
C ASP A 101 36.54 23.75 15.14
N THR A 102 36.86 23.43 13.89
CA THR A 102 35.99 23.60 12.72
C THR A 102 34.77 22.68 12.68
N ASP A 103 34.85 21.45 13.21
CA ASP A 103 33.71 20.51 13.19
C ASP A 103 32.71 20.78 14.31
N SER A 104 33.17 21.22 15.48
CA SER A 104 32.30 21.69 16.58
C SER A 104 31.60 23.00 16.23
N ILE A 105 32.30 23.93 15.56
CA ILE A 105 31.72 25.21 15.09
C ILE A 105 30.71 24.95 13.96
N ARG A 106 30.98 24.04 13.02
CA ARG A 106 30.03 23.66 11.96
C ARG A 106 28.79 22.96 12.53
N SER A 107 28.94 22.06 13.49
CA SER A 107 27.80 21.37 14.10
C SER A 107 26.92 22.30 14.95
N ASN A 108 27.53 23.27 15.64
CA ASN A 108 26.79 24.32 16.36
C ASN A 108 26.04 25.26 15.41
N THR A 109 26.64 25.65 14.29
CA THR A 109 25.98 26.52 13.30
C THR A 109 24.77 25.82 12.66
N GLN A 110 24.88 24.53 12.35
CA GLN A 110 23.76 23.73 11.84
C GLN A 110 22.64 23.58 12.88
N LEU A 111 23.00 23.29 14.13
CA LEU A 111 22.06 23.20 15.24
C LEU A 111 21.32 24.52 15.48
N GLU A 112 22.04 25.65 15.48
CA GLU A 112 21.45 26.99 15.62
C GLU A 112 20.46 27.30 14.49
N SER A 113 20.80 26.95 13.25
CA SER A 113 19.91 27.13 12.10
C SER A 113 18.65 26.27 12.20
N ALA A 114 18.79 24.99 12.53
CA ALA A 114 17.68 24.07 12.68
C ALA A 114 16.74 24.49 13.84
N LEU A 115 17.33 24.92 14.97
CA LEU A 115 16.57 25.41 16.11
C LEU A 115 15.83 26.72 15.79
N ARG A 116 16.45 27.64 15.03
CA ARG A 116 15.80 28.86 14.53
C ARG A 116 14.60 28.52 13.66
N GLU A 117 14.75 27.56 12.74
CA GLU A 117 13.67 27.12 11.87
C GLU A 117 12.51 26.54 12.67
N VAL A 118 12.78 25.61 13.59
CA VAL A 118 11.77 25.03 14.49
C VAL A 118 11.01 26.11 15.27
N ILE A 119 11.73 27.07 15.87
CA ILE A 119 11.10 28.18 16.61
C ILE A 119 10.27 29.06 15.68
N SER A 120 10.75 29.36 14.48
CA SER A 120 10.02 30.18 13.49
C SER A 120 8.74 29.51 12.97
N LEU A 121 8.67 28.19 13.04
CA LEU A 121 7.52 27.39 12.64
C LEU A 121 6.56 27.11 13.78
N LEU A 122 6.85 27.53 15.02
CA LEU A 122 5.97 27.33 16.15
C LEU A 122 4.61 28.02 15.87
N PRO A 123 3.50 27.26 15.79
CA PRO A 123 2.19 27.85 15.51
C PRO A 123 1.75 28.79 16.63
N ASP A 124 1.07 29.88 16.27
CA ASP A 124 0.33 30.68 17.25
C ASP A 124 -0.86 29.90 17.83
N GLU A 125 -1.49 30.44 18.87
CA GLU A 125 -2.58 29.75 19.59
C GLU A 125 -3.79 29.43 18.70
N ALA A 126 -4.08 30.28 17.71
CA ALA A 126 -5.20 30.07 16.79
C ALA A 126 -4.90 28.91 15.83
N LEU A 127 -3.75 28.96 15.16
CA LEU A 127 -3.31 27.92 14.24
C LEU A 127 -3.07 26.59 14.96
N LEU A 128 -2.53 26.61 16.18
CA LEU A 128 -2.34 25.42 17.01
C LEU A 128 -3.68 24.71 17.27
N ARG A 129 -4.72 25.47 17.65
CA ARG A 129 -6.07 24.93 17.85
C ARG A 129 -6.63 24.34 16.56
N ASP A 130 -6.46 25.01 15.43
CA ASP A 130 -6.95 24.54 14.14
C ASP A 130 -6.24 23.27 13.65
N LEU A 131 -4.92 23.16 13.82
CA LEU A 131 -4.15 21.99 13.41
C LEU A 131 -4.40 20.78 14.29
N LEU A 132 -4.64 20.98 15.59
CA LEU A 132 -4.80 19.91 16.58
C LEU A 132 -6.26 19.53 16.88
N ARG A 133 -7.27 20.22 16.31
CA ARG A 133 -8.67 19.83 16.49
C ARG A 133 -8.93 18.43 15.89
N PRO A 134 -9.81 17.61 16.48
CA PRO A 134 -10.20 16.32 15.93
C PRO A 134 -10.67 16.42 14.46
N ILE A 135 -10.44 15.35 13.69
CA ILE A 135 -10.86 15.26 12.29
C ILE A 135 -12.19 14.51 12.25
N GLU A 136 -13.29 15.26 12.25
CA GLU A 136 -14.66 14.71 12.33
C GLU A 136 -15.36 14.60 10.97
N ARG A 137 -14.82 15.28 9.96
CA ARG A 137 -15.36 15.28 8.59
C ARG A 137 -15.23 13.89 7.94
N THR A 138 -15.96 13.69 6.85
CA THR A 138 -15.94 12.44 6.06
C THR A 138 -15.86 12.74 4.56
N GLY A 139 -15.65 11.73 3.70
CA GLY A 139 -15.61 11.89 2.25
C GLY A 139 -14.54 12.89 1.75
N GLU A 140 -14.93 13.70 0.77
CA GLU A 140 -14.07 14.67 0.09
C GLU A 140 -13.51 15.73 1.05
N GLU A 141 -14.33 16.21 1.98
CA GLU A 141 -13.90 17.22 2.94
C GLU A 141 -12.82 16.68 3.88
N LYS A 142 -12.95 15.42 4.29
CA LYS A 142 -11.91 14.74 5.09
C LYS A 142 -10.64 14.61 4.28
N LEU A 143 -10.68 14.10 3.06
CA LEU A 143 -9.50 13.96 2.21
C LEU A 143 -8.78 15.30 1.99
N ARG A 144 -9.54 16.37 1.73
CA ARG A 144 -8.98 17.72 1.60
C ARG A 144 -8.31 18.20 2.88
N GLU A 145 -8.97 18.01 4.03
CA GLU A 145 -8.43 18.36 5.34
C GLU A 145 -7.15 17.56 5.66
N LEU A 146 -7.12 16.27 5.32
CA LEU A 146 -5.94 15.43 5.45
C LEU A 146 -4.80 15.90 4.56
N GLY A 147 -5.06 16.24 3.30
CA GLY A 147 -4.03 16.79 2.40
C GLY A 147 -3.42 18.09 2.95
N LEU A 148 -4.27 19.03 3.39
CA LEU A 148 -3.81 20.30 3.96
C LEU A 148 -3.01 20.12 5.25
N ARG A 149 -3.50 19.31 6.19
CA ARG A 149 -2.81 19.05 7.46
C ARG A 149 -1.54 18.24 7.25
N THR A 150 -1.53 17.29 6.33
CA THR A 150 -0.33 16.50 6.03
C THR A 150 0.74 17.33 5.32
N ARG A 151 0.37 18.30 4.47
CA ARG A 151 1.31 19.30 3.93
C ARG A 151 1.94 20.14 5.04
N SER A 152 1.12 20.58 6.00
CA SER A 152 1.63 21.27 7.19
C SER A 152 2.56 20.35 7.99
N PHE A 153 2.16 19.11 8.24
CA PHE A 153 2.97 18.11 8.95
C PHE A 153 4.30 17.87 8.23
N LYS A 154 4.33 17.68 6.90
CA LYS A 154 5.55 17.52 6.10
C LYS A 154 6.55 18.65 6.38
N LYS A 155 6.08 19.90 6.40
CA LYS A 155 6.90 21.09 6.69
C LYS A 155 7.48 21.05 8.11
N HIS A 156 6.64 20.77 9.11
CA HIS A 156 7.09 20.74 10.50
C HIS A 156 7.97 19.54 10.81
N PHE A 157 7.67 18.38 10.21
CA PHE A 157 8.46 17.16 10.33
C PHE A 157 9.86 17.37 9.75
N ALA A 158 10.00 17.98 8.57
CA ALA A 158 11.31 18.28 7.99
C ALA A 158 12.19 19.16 8.89
N ALA A 159 11.62 20.23 9.50
CA ALA A 159 12.35 21.06 10.46
C ALA A 159 12.69 20.29 11.75
N TRP A 160 11.78 19.46 12.22
CA TRP A 160 11.99 18.60 13.39
C TRP A 160 13.10 17.57 13.15
N GLU A 161 13.14 16.96 11.97
CA GLU A 161 14.20 16.07 11.52
C GLU A 161 15.54 16.78 11.39
N ALA A 162 15.59 17.96 10.76
CA ALA A 162 16.82 18.74 10.64
C ALA A 162 17.45 19.07 12.00
N LEU A 163 16.64 19.16 13.06
CA LEU A 163 17.09 19.38 14.43
C LEU A 163 17.52 18.09 15.16
N HIS A 164 16.84 16.96 14.93
CA HIS A 164 17.01 15.75 15.74
C HIS A 164 17.74 14.61 15.03
N LEU A 165 17.67 14.52 13.72
CA LEU A 165 18.30 13.46 12.96
C LEU A 165 19.78 13.80 12.74
N VAL A 166 20.66 12.98 13.29
CA VAL A 166 22.11 13.14 13.15
C VAL A 166 22.64 12.00 12.30
N VAL A 167 23.41 12.35 11.27
CA VAL A 167 24.10 11.41 10.39
C VAL A 167 25.60 11.55 10.63
N GLU A 168 26.20 10.56 11.30
CA GLU A 168 27.63 10.52 11.61
C GLU A 168 28.26 9.28 10.97
N GLY A 169 28.95 9.49 9.85
CA GLY A 169 29.51 8.40 9.05
C GLY A 169 28.40 7.47 8.54
N SER A 170 28.40 6.22 9.00
CA SER A 170 27.38 5.20 8.69
C SER A 170 26.30 5.06 9.77
N ASN A 171 26.28 5.91 10.79
CA ASN A 171 25.30 5.85 11.86
C ASN A 171 24.27 6.96 11.68
N VAL A 172 22.99 6.60 11.77
CA VAL A 172 21.89 7.55 11.85
C VAL A 172 21.18 7.35 13.17
N TYR A 173 21.03 8.42 13.94
CA TYR A 173 20.32 8.37 15.21
C TYR A 173 19.56 9.66 15.47
N ALA A 174 18.52 9.57 16.29
CA ALA A 174 17.76 10.70 16.77
C ALA A 174 18.39 11.25 18.07
N ARG A 175 19.02 12.43 18.01
CA ARG A 175 19.53 13.11 19.20
C ARG A 175 18.36 13.63 20.05
N ASN A 176 18.47 13.47 21.37
CA ASN A 176 17.45 13.91 22.34
C ASN A 176 18.01 14.84 23.41
N ASP A 177 19.24 15.32 23.22
CA ASP A 177 20.05 16.10 24.15
C ASP A 177 19.90 17.63 23.95
N ILE A 178 18.91 18.08 23.16
CA ILE A 178 18.73 19.49 22.78
C ILE A 178 18.64 20.41 24.01
N VAL A 179 17.83 20.05 25.01
CA VAL A 179 17.68 20.82 26.26
C VAL A 179 19.01 20.95 26.99
N ARG A 180 19.78 19.85 27.08
CA ARG A 180 21.11 19.86 27.70
C ARG A 180 22.06 20.76 26.91
N THR A 181 22.04 20.66 25.59
CA THR A 181 22.91 21.41 24.69
C THR A 181 22.67 22.91 24.81
N ILE A 182 21.41 23.36 24.76
CA ILE A 182 21.03 24.78 24.92
C ILE A 182 21.49 25.33 26.29
N ARG A 183 21.38 24.52 27.36
CA ARG A 183 21.82 24.93 28.70
C ARG A 183 23.34 25.01 28.84
N GLN A 184 24.08 24.15 28.15
CA GLN A 184 25.54 24.08 28.23
C GLN A 184 26.22 25.12 27.35
N ASP A 185 25.56 25.60 26.29
CA ASP A 185 26.09 26.60 25.37
C ASP A 185 25.16 27.82 25.22
N PRO A 186 25.31 28.85 26.08
CA PRO A 186 24.54 30.10 25.99
C PRO A 186 24.73 30.88 24.69
N ARG A 187 25.74 30.56 23.88
CA ARG A 187 25.96 31.20 22.57
C ARG A 187 24.82 30.89 21.60
N ILE A 188 24.19 29.71 21.71
CA ILE A 188 23.02 29.32 20.90
C ILE A 188 21.87 30.31 21.11
N ALA A 189 21.55 30.62 22.36
CA ALA A 189 20.49 31.58 22.70
C ALA A 189 20.85 32.99 22.21
N THR A 190 22.11 33.39 22.37
CA THR A 190 22.63 34.67 21.87
C THR A 190 22.49 34.78 20.35
N ALA A 191 22.84 33.72 19.60
CA ALA A 191 22.70 33.66 18.15
C ALA A 191 21.23 33.81 17.73
N LEU A 192 20.31 33.18 18.47
CA LEU A 192 18.86 33.28 18.27
C LEU A 192 18.26 34.63 18.70
N GLN A 193 19.04 35.51 19.34
CA GLN A 193 18.58 36.79 19.93
C GLN A 193 17.49 36.58 20.99
N MET A 194 17.62 35.51 21.78
CA MET A 194 16.69 35.11 22.84
C MET A 194 17.48 34.80 24.12
N ASP A 195 16.82 34.81 25.27
CA ASP A 195 17.42 34.21 26.47
C ASP A 195 17.25 32.68 26.47
N VAL A 196 18.09 31.98 27.26
CA VAL A 196 18.10 30.52 27.34
C VAL A 196 16.72 29.96 27.69
N THR A 197 15.98 30.62 28.59
CA THR A 197 14.66 30.18 29.05
C THR A 197 13.63 30.28 27.92
N GLN A 198 13.64 31.37 27.15
CA GLN A 198 12.76 31.57 26.00
C GLN A 198 13.00 30.50 24.93
N VAL A 199 14.26 30.17 24.64
CA VAL A 199 14.61 29.12 23.67
C VAL A 199 14.10 27.75 24.14
N LEU A 200 14.30 27.42 25.42
CA LEU A 200 13.82 26.17 26.01
C LEU A 200 12.29 26.06 25.95
N HIS A 201 11.56 27.11 26.37
CA HIS A 201 10.10 27.12 26.30
C HIS A 201 9.58 26.97 24.87
N ALA A 202 10.21 27.63 23.89
CA ALA A 202 9.81 27.51 22.48
C ALA A 202 10.07 26.10 21.93
N TYR A 203 11.22 25.51 22.24
CA TYR A 203 11.55 24.13 21.88
C TYR A 203 10.55 23.12 22.47
N GLU A 204 10.26 23.23 23.77
CA GLU A 204 9.33 22.33 24.46
C GLU A 204 7.89 22.47 23.95
N ALA A 205 7.45 23.71 23.69
CA ALA A 205 6.15 23.98 23.08
C ALA A 205 6.05 23.35 21.68
N TYR A 206 7.11 23.47 20.87
CA TYR A 206 7.15 22.87 19.55
C TYR A 206 7.13 21.34 19.63
N ARG A 207 7.96 20.75 20.50
CA ARG A 207 7.99 19.30 20.73
C ARG A 207 6.60 18.77 21.09
N ALA A 208 5.92 19.42 22.03
CA ALA A 208 4.57 19.06 22.42
C ALA A 208 3.57 19.17 21.24
N PHE A 209 3.68 20.21 20.43
CA PHE A 209 2.87 20.38 19.23
C PHE A 209 3.11 19.27 18.20
N ILE A 210 4.34 19.06 17.75
CA ILE A 210 4.64 18.12 16.66
C ILE A 210 4.31 16.68 17.06
N THR A 211 4.55 16.29 18.32
CA THR A 211 4.14 14.98 18.84
C THR A 211 2.62 14.82 18.81
N ARG A 212 1.85 15.82 19.28
CA ARG A 212 0.38 15.77 19.23
C ARG A 212 -0.14 15.76 17.80
N PHE A 213 0.52 16.47 16.90
CA PHE A 213 0.12 16.55 15.50
C PHE A 213 0.38 15.22 14.78
N ALA A 214 1.54 14.59 15.01
CA ALA A 214 1.84 13.23 14.59
C ALA A 214 0.82 12.22 15.10
N MET A 215 0.51 12.23 16.41
CA MET A 215 -0.48 11.31 16.99
C MET A 215 -1.90 11.52 16.44
N LEU A 216 -2.26 12.75 16.06
CA LEU A 216 -3.54 13.01 15.42
C LEU A 216 -3.58 12.48 13.98
N LEU A 217 -2.45 12.57 13.27
CA LEU A 217 -2.39 12.22 11.86
C LEU A 217 -2.09 10.74 11.60
N PHE A 218 -1.13 10.16 12.33
CA PHE A 218 -0.54 8.86 12.02
C PHE A 218 -0.21 8.02 13.29
N PRO A 219 -1.15 7.81 14.24
CA PRO A 219 -0.85 7.15 15.52
C PRO A 219 -0.53 5.66 15.40
N TRP A 220 -0.80 5.01 14.27
CA TRP A 220 -0.84 3.55 14.15
C TRP A 220 0.54 2.90 14.00
N THR A 221 1.60 3.69 13.83
CA THR A 221 2.99 3.20 13.83
C THR A 221 3.53 2.94 15.24
N MET A 222 2.82 3.42 16.26
CA MET A 222 3.14 3.23 17.67
C MET A 222 2.38 1.99 18.21
N PRO A 223 2.98 1.16 19.09
CA PRO A 223 4.26 1.34 19.77
C PRO A 223 5.46 0.70 19.05
N TYR A 224 5.28 0.11 17.87
CA TYR A 224 6.38 -0.60 17.18
C TYR A 224 7.58 0.31 16.90
N PHE A 225 7.31 1.57 16.52
CA PHE A 225 8.28 2.66 16.59
C PHE A 225 7.88 3.70 17.64
N SER A 226 8.87 4.29 18.31
CA SER A 226 8.65 5.32 19.34
C SER A 226 8.03 6.59 18.79
N ASP A 227 8.37 6.93 17.56
CA ASP A 227 7.96 8.14 16.84
C ASP A 227 8.34 8.02 15.36
N HIS A 228 7.95 9.03 14.58
CA HIS A 228 8.21 9.06 13.14
C HIS A 228 9.67 9.35 12.76
N ILE A 229 10.47 10.00 13.62
CA ILE A 229 11.90 10.16 13.32
C ILE A 229 12.58 8.80 13.40
N SER A 230 12.33 8.06 14.48
CA SER A 230 12.89 6.71 14.65
C SER A 230 12.50 5.81 13.47
N LEU A 231 11.24 5.82 13.05
CA LEU A 231 10.81 5.07 11.87
C LEU A 231 11.50 5.54 10.59
N HIS A 232 11.58 6.85 10.35
CA HIS A 232 12.19 7.37 9.12
C HIS A 232 13.70 7.06 9.07
N ALA A 233 14.39 7.18 10.21
CA ALA A 233 15.82 6.89 10.36
C ALA A 233 16.20 5.46 9.95
N GLU A 234 15.34 4.47 10.21
CA GLU A 234 15.59 3.07 9.80
C GLU A 234 15.79 2.93 8.29
N PHE A 235 15.16 3.78 7.49
CA PHE A 235 15.25 3.68 6.03
C PHE A 235 16.57 4.23 5.49
N HIS A 236 17.35 5.01 6.23
CA HIS A 236 18.53 5.68 5.67
C HIS A 236 19.53 4.69 5.02
N HIS A 237 19.69 3.51 5.65
CA HIS A 237 20.59 2.45 5.20
C HIS A 237 19.86 1.23 4.62
N GLY A 238 18.53 1.29 4.51
CA GLY A 238 17.77 0.24 3.85
C GLY A 238 18.23 0.16 2.39
N GLY A 239 18.63 -1.01 1.91
CA GLY A 239 18.98 -1.16 0.49
C GLY A 239 17.75 -1.14 -0.43
N LYS A 240 17.94 -1.65 -1.64
CA LYS A 240 16.87 -2.04 -2.55
C LYS A 240 16.32 -3.42 -2.15
N GLY A 241 15.00 -3.62 -2.26
CA GLY A 241 14.40 -4.93 -2.01
C GLY A 241 12.97 -5.07 -2.53
N LEU A 242 12.52 -6.32 -2.64
CA LEU A 242 11.17 -6.65 -3.10
C LEU A 242 10.25 -6.95 -1.92
N VAL A 243 9.02 -6.45 -1.99
CA VAL A 243 8.02 -6.60 -0.94
C VAL A 243 6.80 -7.29 -1.54
N PHE A 244 6.33 -8.35 -0.89
CA PHE A 244 5.09 -9.03 -1.24
C PHE A 244 4.13 -9.02 -0.06
N CYS A 245 2.83 -9.06 -0.32
CA CYS A 245 1.84 -9.48 0.67
C CYS A 245 1.40 -10.91 0.36
N ALA A 246 1.30 -11.77 1.37
CA ALA A 246 0.74 -13.10 1.17
C ALA A 246 0.05 -13.66 2.41
N GLY A 247 -1.05 -14.38 2.13
CA GLY A 247 -1.63 -15.38 3.01
C GLY A 247 -1.55 -16.76 2.36
N ASP A 248 -2.10 -17.80 3.00
CA ASP A 248 -2.02 -19.20 2.53
C ASP A 248 -2.52 -19.38 1.09
N ASN A 249 -3.60 -18.70 0.71
CA ASN A 249 -4.14 -18.75 -0.66
C ASN A 249 -3.24 -18.09 -1.71
N HIS A 250 -2.33 -17.22 -1.27
CA HIS A 250 -1.39 -16.49 -2.12
C HIS A 250 0.00 -17.13 -2.14
N ALA A 251 0.36 -17.92 -1.12
CA ALA A 251 1.66 -18.56 -0.99
C ALA A 251 2.06 -19.41 -2.22
N PRO A 252 1.15 -20.20 -2.85
CA PRO A 252 1.48 -20.91 -4.10
C PRO A 252 1.91 -19.99 -5.25
N PHE A 253 1.35 -18.77 -5.32
CA PHE A 253 1.76 -17.79 -6.31
C PHE A 253 3.18 -17.30 -6.04
N LEU A 254 3.54 -17.00 -4.78
CA LEU A 254 4.89 -16.60 -4.42
C LEU A 254 5.93 -17.71 -4.60
N LEU A 255 5.57 -18.95 -4.29
CA LEU A 255 6.40 -20.13 -4.56
C LEU A 255 6.65 -20.37 -6.06
N THR A 256 5.92 -19.67 -6.93
CA THR A 256 6.11 -19.67 -8.38
C THR A 256 6.85 -18.42 -8.86
N SER A 257 6.42 -17.23 -8.42
CA SER A 257 6.92 -15.95 -8.90
C SER A 257 8.33 -15.66 -8.40
N ILE A 258 8.66 -15.98 -7.13
CA ILE A 258 10.00 -15.74 -6.57
C ILE A 258 11.06 -16.53 -7.34
N PRO A 259 10.91 -17.86 -7.57
CA PRO A 259 11.86 -18.58 -8.42
C PRO A 259 11.97 -17.99 -9.83
N SER A 260 10.86 -17.49 -10.40
CA SER A 260 10.84 -16.88 -11.74
C SER A 260 11.68 -15.59 -11.77
N ILE A 261 11.50 -14.75 -10.77
CA ILE A 261 12.28 -13.53 -10.57
C ILE A 261 13.77 -13.84 -10.40
N ARG A 262 14.12 -14.89 -9.63
CA ARG A 262 15.52 -15.34 -9.50
C ARG A 262 16.10 -15.80 -10.83
N ARG A 263 15.32 -16.51 -11.65
CA ARG A 263 15.76 -16.97 -12.99
C ARG A 263 16.04 -15.81 -13.94
N LEU A 264 15.30 -14.70 -13.81
CA LEU A 264 15.52 -13.45 -14.54
C LEU A 264 16.76 -12.67 -14.05
N GLY A 265 17.46 -13.17 -13.04
CA GLY A 265 18.72 -12.60 -12.54
C GLY A 265 18.57 -11.63 -11.37
N CYS A 266 17.36 -11.46 -10.82
CA CYS A 266 17.15 -10.60 -9.65
C CYS A 266 17.57 -11.32 -8.36
N ASN A 267 18.57 -10.79 -7.66
CA ASN A 267 19.05 -11.34 -6.38
C ASN A 267 18.73 -10.44 -5.17
N LEU A 268 17.88 -9.42 -5.37
CA LEU A 268 17.48 -8.52 -4.29
C LEU A 268 16.84 -9.28 -3.12
N PRO A 269 17.05 -8.83 -1.87
CA PRO A 269 16.36 -9.37 -0.71
C PRO A 269 14.84 -9.21 -0.84
N ILE A 270 14.10 -10.15 -0.27
CA ILE A 270 12.64 -10.23 -0.36
C ILE A 270 12.05 -10.29 1.04
N GLU A 271 11.08 -9.44 1.32
CA GLU A 271 10.23 -9.52 2.51
C GLU A 271 8.79 -9.87 2.11
N VAL A 272 8.29 -10.98 2.65
CA VAL A 272 6.88 -11.39 2.50
C VAL A 272 6.12 -11.00 3.75
N MET A 273 5.24 -10.03 3.60
CA MET A 273 4.48 -9.38 4.67
C MET A 273 3.11 -10.07 4.82
N TYR A 274 2.74 -10.45 6.05
CA TYR A 274 1.49 -11.16 6.34
C TYR A 274 0.79 -10.61 7.60
N LEU A 275 -0.47 -10.98 7.84
CA LEU A 275 -1.29 -10.50 8.96
C LEU A 275 -1.62 -11.61 9.97
N GLY A 276 -0.63 -11.96 10.78
CA GLY A 276 -0.76 -12.98 11.83
C GLY A 276 -0.89 -14.42 11.31
N ASP A 277 -0.86 -15.38 12.24
CA ASP A 277 -0.82 -16.81 11.92
C ASP A 277 -2.07 -17.34 11.18
N GLY A 278 -3.19 -16.62 11.27
CA GLY A 278 -4.41 -16.96 10.54
C GLY A 278 -4.41 -16.52 9.07
N ASP A 279 -3.46 -15.68 8.67
CA ASP A 279 -3.30 -15.25 7.27
C ASP A 279 -2.28 -16.13 6.55
N LEU A 280 -1.08 -16.30 7.14
CA LEU A 280 -0.01 -17.15 6.58
C LEU A 280 0.49 -18.17 7.62
N SER A 281 0.25 -19.44 7.35
CA SER A 281 0.62 -20.57 8.20
C SER A 281 2.13 -20.75 8.34
N GLN A 282 2.56 -21.42 9.41
CA GLN A 282 3.97 -21.73 9.65
C GLN A 282 4.58 -22.58 8.53
N ASP A 283 3.82 -23.52 7.97
CA ASP A 283 4.28 -24.38 6.88
C ASP A 283 4.60 -23.60 5.61
N PHE A 284 3.74 -22.64 5.25
CA PHE A 284 4.01 -21.79 4.09
C PHE A 284 5.13 -20.78 4.36
N ARG A 285 5.24 -20.24 5.58
CA ARG A 285 6.40 -19.42 5.98
C ARG A 285 7.71 -20.17 5.81
N ALA A 286 7.79 -21.39 6.35
CA ALA A 286 8.98 -22.23 6.24
C ALA A 286 9.35 -22.53 4.78
N LYS A 287 8.36 -22.78 3.91
CA LYS A 287 8.62 -22.98 2.46
C LYS A 287 9.13 -21.73 1.77
N LEU A 288 8.61 -20.57 2.13
CA LEU A 288 9.03 -19.28 1.56
C LEU A 288 10.46 -18.93 2.02
N GLU A 289 10.74 -19.05 3.31
CA GLU A 289 12.04 -18.75 3.93
C GLU A 289 13.14 -19.74 3.54
N ALA A 290 12.78 -20.93 3.05
CA ALA A 290 13.73 -21.85 2.45
C ALA A 290 14.34 -21.31 1.13
N MET A 291 13.73 -20.31 0.50
CA MET A 291 14.29 -19.66 -0.69
C MET A 291 15.34 -18.61 -0.30
N PRO A 292 16.49 -18.53 -1.01
CA PRO A 292 17.55 -17.58 -0.68
C PRO A 292 17.10 -16.11 -0.67
N GLY A 293 17.42 -15.43 0.43
CA GLY A 293 17.15 -14.01 0.62
C GLY A 293 15.67 -13.67 0.84
N VAL A 294 14.83 -14.65 1.21
CA VAL A 294 13.41 -14.44 1.54
C VAL A 294 13.21 -14.54 3.05
N VAL A 295 12.53 -13.56 3.63
CA VAL A 295 12.06 -13.60 5.03
C VAL A 295 10.58 -13.28 5.11
N THR A 296 9.86 -13.87 6.07
CA THR A 296 8.46 -13.52 6.33
C THR A 296 8.34 -12.62 7.55
N ARG A 297 7.44 -11.63 7.51
CA ARG A 297 7.27 -10.65 8.60
C ARG A 297 5.79 -10.37 8.89
N ASP A 298 5.45 -10.41 10.17
CA ASP A 298 4.08 -10.18 10.65
C ASP A 298 3.78 -8.68 10.84
N VAL A 299 3.00 -8.11 9.93
CA VAL A 299 2.58 -6.70 9.98
C VAL A 299 1.56 -6.46 11.09
N SER A 300 0.84 -7.49 11.55
CA SER A 300 -0.13 -7.33 12.64
C SER A 300 0.52 -6.93 13.98
N GLN A 301 1.83 -7.20 14.14
CA GLN A 301 2.60 -6.74 15.30
C GLN A 301 3.09 -5.29 15.16
N MET A 302 3.05 -4.74 13.94
CA MET A 302 3.64 -3.43 13.59
C MET A 302 2.58 -2.32 13.50
N VAL A 303 1.32 -2.70 13.25
CA VAL A 303 0.19 -1.78 13.06
C VAL A 303 -0.82 -1.93 14.17
N THR A 304 -1.11 -0.82 14.88
CA THR A 304 -2.25 -0.79 15.81
C THR A 304 -3.53 -0.47 15.03
N ASP A 305 -4.34 -1.46 14.67
CA ASP A 305 -5.57 -1.23 13.88
C ASP A 305 -6.84 -1.02 14.72
N ARG A 306 -6.71 -0.66 16.01
CA ARG A 306 -7.85 -0.47 16.93
C ARG A 306 -8.90 0.50 16.36
N GLY A 307 -10.15 0.04 16.30
CA GLY A 307 -11.29 0.82 15.78
C GLY A 307 -11.47 0.72 14.25
N TRP A 308 -10.60 -0.01 13.56
CA TRP A 308 -10.71 -0.40 12.16
C TRP A 308 -10.14 -1.81 12.00
N LYS A 309 -9.89 -2.27 10.77
CA LYS A 309 -9.23 -3.57 10.54
C LYS A 309 -8.34 -3.52 9.32
N LEU A 310 -7.06 -3.83 9.51
CA LEU A 310 -6.13 -4.04 8.39
C LEU A 310 -6.44 -5.39 7.74
N ALA A 311 -6.73 -5.38 6.44
CA ALA A 311 -7.11 -6.58 5.69
C ALA A 311 -7.05 -6.35 4.18
N GLY A 312 -6.91 -7.44 3.43
CA GLY A 312 -7.00 -7.45 1.96
C GLY A 312 -5.95 -6.56 1.29
N TRP A 313 -6.31 -5.96 0.15
CA TRP A 313 -5.42 -5.10 -0.64
C TRP A 313 -4.97 -3.84 0.12
N ALA A 314 -5.68 -3.46 1.18
CA ALA A 314 -5.28 -2.33 2.01
C ALA A 314 -3.94 -2.57 2.72
N GLY A 315 -3.42 -3.81 2.76
CA GLY A 315 -2.12 -4.16 3.34
C GLY A 315 -0.91 -3.63 2.56
N LYS A 316 -1.00 -3.37 1.24
CA LYS A 316 0.19 -3.07 0.42
C LYS A 316 0.97 -1.84 0.90
N PRO A 317 0.34 -0.68 1.19
CA PRO A 317 1.10 0.49 1.66
C PRO A 317 1.76 0.26 3.02
N TRP A 318 1.13 -0.54 3.90
CA TRP A 318 1.69 -0.90 5.20
C TRP A 318 2.88 -1.86 5.05
N ALA A 319 2.79 -2.84 4.15
CA ALA A 319 3.90 -3.72 3.80
C ALA A 319 5.10 -2.93 3.25
N ILE A 320 4.85 -1.97 2.36
CA ILE A 320 5.90 -1.06 1.86
C ILE A 320 6.49 -0.27 3.03
N LEU A 321 5.67 0.44 3.81
CA LEU A 321 6.10 1.29 4.91
C LEU A 321 6.98 0.53 5.91
N PHE A 322 6.56 -0.65 6.35
CA PHE A 322 7.23 -1.44 7.39
C PHE A 322 8.31 -2.39 6.89
N SER A 323 8.54 -2.48 5.59
CA SER A 323 9.68 -3.24 5.06
C SER A 323 11.01 -2.63 5.49
N SER A 324 12.07 -3.43 5.57
CA SER A 324 13.41 -2.94 5.94
C SER A 324 14.13 -2.14 4.84
N PHE A 325 13.62 -2.16 3.61
CA PHE A 325 14.25 -1.51 2.47
C PHE A 325 14.03 0.00 2.49
N ARG A 326 14.95 0.76 1.89
CA ARG A 326 14.71 2.17 1.57
C ARG A 326 13.97 2.28 0.25
N GLU A 327 14.56 1.65 -0.76
CA GLU A 327 14.03 1.55 -2.11
C GLU A 327 13.24 0.24 -2.20
N ALA A 328 11.94 0.32 -1.97
CA ALA A 328 11.05 -0.83 -1.93
C ALA A 328 10.29 -0.97 -3.26
N MET A 329 10.28 -2.17 -3.82
CA MET A 329 9.38 -2.55 -4.91
C MET A 329 8.33 -3.51 -4.39
N PHE A 330 7.09 -3.04 -4.28
CA PHE A 330 5.97 -3.91 -4.03
C PHE A 330 5.57 -4.65 -5.30
N ILE A 331 5.29 -5.94 -5.19
CA ILE A 331 4.79 -6.79 -6.26
C ILE A 331 3.60 -7.59 -5.73
N ASP A 332 2.46 -7.54 -6.42
CA ASP A 332 1.30 -8.38 -6.09
C ASP A 332 1.65 -9.87 -6.21
N ALA A 333 1.03 -10.72 -5.39
CA ALA A 333 1.37 -12.13 -5.36
C ALA A 333 1.18 -12.85 -6.70
N ASP A 334 0.22 -12.38 -7.51
CA ASP A 334 -0.11 -12.91 -8.82
C ASP A 334 0.43 -12.07 -10.00
N ALA A 335 1.35 -11.15 -9.72
CA ALA A 335 2.13 -10.45 -10.74
C ALA A 335 3.38 -11.24 -11.12
N LEU A 336 3.68 -11.26 -12.42
CA LEU A 336 4.75 -12.05 -13.02
C LEU A 336 5.55 -11.19 -14.00
N PHE A 337 6.85 -11.48 -14.14
CA PHE A 337 7.79 -10.67 -14.91
C PHE A 337 8.34 -11.42 -16.13
N PHE A 338 8.58 -10.67 -17.20
CA PHE A 338 9.34 -11.10 -18.38
C PHE A 338 10.80 -10.62 -18.35
N GLN A 339 11.05 -9.53 -17.63
CA GLN A 339 12.36 -8.91 -17.51
C GLN A 339 12.80 -8.83 -16.05
N ASN A 340 14.10 -8.66 -15.79
CA ASN A 340 14.58 -8.51 -14.42
C ASN A 340 13.91 -7.28 -13.75
N PRO A 341 13.11 -7.47 -12.68
CA PRO A 341 12.44 -6.36 -12.01
C PRO A 341 13.42 -5.32 -11.46
N GLU A 342 14.64 -5.72 -11.07
CA GLU A 342 15.65 -4.83 -10.51
C GLU A 342 15.96 -3.63 -11.42
N ASN A 343 15.83 -3.80 -12.74
CA ASN A 343 16.03 -2.74 -13.73
C ASN A 343 15.10 -1.52 -13.50
N LEU A 344 13.95 -1.69 -12.85
CA LEU A 344 13.04 -0.57 -12.55
C LEU A 344 13.62 0.43 -11.55
N PHE A 345 14.54 0.01 -10.67
CA PHE A 345 15.25 0.92 -9.77
C PHE A 345 16.28 1.80 -10.51
N ASP A 346 16.67 1.42 -11.72
CA ASP A 346 17.58 2.19 -12.56
C ASP A 346 16.86 2.92 -13.70
N HIS A 347 15.53 2.76 -13.78
CA HIS A 347 14.68 3.46 -14.74
C HIS A 347 14.87 4.98 -14.61
N PRO A 348 15.09 5.74 -15.72
CA PRO A 348 15.37 7.17 -15.65
C PRO A 348 14.34 7.97 -14.84
N SER A 349 13.05 7.68 -15.05
CA SER A 349 11.96 8.29 -14.29
C SER A 349 12.04 7.99 -12.79
N TYR A 350 12.35 6.76 -12.39
CA TYR A 350 12.50 6.42 -10.96
C TYR A 350 13.72 7.10 -10.35
N ARG A 351 14.87 7.08 -11.04
CA ARG A 351 16.08 7.78 -10.58
C ARG A 351 15.88 9.28 -10.41
N ALA A 352 15.01 9.88 -11.21
CA ALA A 352 14.70 11.29 -11.14
C ALA A 352 13.71 11.64 -10.01
N THR A 353 12.76 10.75 -9.71
CA THR A 353 11.64 11.06 -8.81
C THR A 353 11.70 10.37 -7.47
N GLY A 354 12.21 9.14 -7.40
CA GLY A 354 12.09 8.24 -6.26
C GLY A 354 10.77 7.46 -6.21
N ALA A 355 9.83 7.69 -7.13
CA ALA A 355 8.58 6.95 -7.21
C ALA A 355 8.15 6.67 -8.65
N LEU A 356 7.90 5.39 -8.95
CA LEU A 356 7.47 4.88 -10.26
C LEU A 356 6.21 4.02 -10.13
N PHE A 357 5.17 4.42 -10.85
CA PHE A 357 3.85 3.78 -10.87
C PHE A 357 3.48 3.32 -12.29
N PHE A 358 2.47 2.46 -12.42
CA PHE A 358 1.98 1.95 -13.70
C PHE A 358 0.54 2.36 -13.95
N ARG A 359 0.16 2.54 -15.22
CA ARG A 359 -1.20 2.99 -15.57
C ARG A 359 -2.14 1.80 -15.71
N ASP A 360 -3.37 1.90 -15.21
CA ASP A 360 -4.40 0.87 -15.43
C ASP A 360 -4.88 0.87 -16.91
N ARG A 361 -5.80 -0.01 -17.28
CA ARG A 361 -6.42 -0.08 -18.60
C ARG A 361 -7.12 1.23 -18.96
N PHE A 362 -7.03 1.60 -20.23
CA PHE A 362 -7.77 2.73 -20.78
C PHE A 362 -9.26 2.40 -21.01
N MET A 363 -10.04 2.36 -19.92
CA MET A 363 -11.44 1.91 -19.94
C MET A 363 -12.36 2.73 -19.04
N MET A 364 -13.68 2.60 -19.26
CA MET A 364 -14.74 3.26 -18.46
C MET A 364 -14.54 4.79 -18.33
N PRO A 365 -14.65 5.56 -19.43
CA PRO A 365 -14.45 7.01 -19.41
C PRO A 365 -15.33 7.69 -18.36
N GLU A 366 -14.71 8.40 -17.43
CA GLU A 366 -15.36 9.12 -16.33
C GLU A 366 -14.50 10.33 -15.93
N SER A 367 -15.03 11.54 -16.08
CA SER A 367 -14.30 12.73 -15.60
C SER A 367 -14.49 12.92 -14.09
N LYS A 368 -13.40 12.78 -13.34
CA LYS A 368 -13.29 13.10 -11.91
C LYS A 368 -12.71 14.50 -11.65
N LYS A 369 -12.62 15.35 -12.67
CA LYS A 369 -12.08 16.73 -12.55
C LYS A 369 -12.68 17.53 -11.40
N LYS A 370 -14.02 17.57 -11.28
CA LYS A 370 -14.70 18.33 -10.21
C LYS A 370 -14.34 17.79 -8.82
N TRP A 371 -14.33 16.48 -8.67
CA TRP A 371 -13.94 15.81 -7.44
C TRP A 371 -12.47 16.09 -7.08
N MET A 372 -11.55 15.99 -8.05
CA MET A 372 -10.14 16.34 -7.86
C MET A 372 -9.96 17.81 -7.43
N GLN A 373 -10.72 18.74 -8.01
CA GLN A 373 -10.71 20.15 -7.61
C GLN A 373 -11.23 20.38 -6.17
N GLN A 374 -12.08 19.48 -5.66
CA GLN A 374 -12.58 19.54 -4.30
C GLN A 374 -11.55 19.01 -3.29
N ILE A 375 -10.92 17.87 -3.58
CA ILE A 375 -10.00 17.22 -2.63
C ILE A 375 -8.57 17.74 -2.68
N LEU A 376 -8.06 18.13 -3.86
CA LEU A 376 -6.65 18.48 -4.00
C LEU A 376 -6.39 19.91 -3.52
N PRO A 377 -5.44 20.11 -2.59
CA PRO A 377 -4.99 21.45 -2.24
C PRO A 377 -4.39 22.18 -3.45
N ARG A 378 -4.57 23.50 -3.51
CA ARG A 378 -3.97 24.33 -4.56
C ARG A 378 -2.51 24.68 -4.21
N PRO A 379 -1.64 24.90 -5.21
CA PRO A 379 -1.87 24.66 -6.65
C PRO A 379 -1.96 23.17 -6.97
N ILE A 380 -2.81 22.83 -7.95
CA ILE A 380 -2.94 21.45 -8.45
C ILE A 380 -1.83 21.23 -9.49
N SER A 381 -1.12 20.10 -9.39
CA SER A 381 0.02 19.82 -10.25
C SER A 381 -0.38 19.62 -11.71
N LYS A 382 0.57 19.83 -12.62
CA LYS A 382 0.38 19.50 -14.04
C LYS A 382 0.07 18.01 -14.24
N LYS A 383 0.77 17.13 -13.51
CA LYS A 383 0.57 15.67 -13.54
C LYS A 383 -0.86 15.27 -13.16
N ALA A 384 -1.43 15.91 -12.14
CA ALA A 384 -2.82 15.69 -11.77
C ALA A 384 -3.79 16.21 -12.84
N THR A 385 -3.55 17.39 -13.42
CA THR A 385 -4.44 17.96 -14.45
C THR A 385 -4.38 17.25 -15.79
N GLU A 386 -3.30 16.50 -16.07
CA GLU A 386 -3.12 15.67 -17.25
C GLU A 386 -3.46 14.19 -17.00
N SER A 387 -3.85 13.84 -15.77
CA SER A 387 -4.25 12.47 -15.43
C SER A 387 -5.54 12.07 -16.13
N ARG A 388 -5.70 10.76 -16.37
CA ARG A 388 -6.92 10.17 -16.96
C ARG A 388 -8.17 10.48 -16.15
N PHE A 389 -8.04 10.63 -14.84
CA PHE A 389 -9.11 11.10 -13.94
C PHE A 389 -9.57 12.52 -14.25
N TRP A 390 -8.64 13.42 -14.56
CA TRP A 390 -8.97 14.81 -14.82
C TRP A 390 -9.54 15.00 -16.22
N THR A 391 -8.90 14.42 -17.23
CA THR A 391 -9.35 14.50 -18.63
C THR A 391 -10.68 13.76 -18.83
N GLY A 392 -10.89 12.70 -18.04
CA GLY A 392 -12.06 11.83 -18.15
C GLY A 392 -11.87 10.69 -19.14
N ASP A 393 -10.65 10.47 -19.61
CA ASP A 393 -10.34 9.42 -20.56
C ASP A 393 -10.52 8.02 -19.96
N SER A 394 -10.35 7.88 -18.64
CA SER A 394 -10.61 6.64 -17.92
C SER A 394 -10.96 6.89 -16.45
N GLY A 395 -11.89 6.10 -15.91
CA GLY A 395 -12.24 6.07 -14.49
C GLY A 395 -11.19 5.40 -13.60
N HIS A 396 -10.10 4.88 -14.20
CA HIS A 396 -8.94 4.31 -13.51
C HIS A 396 -7.65 4.95 -14.03
N MET A 397 -6.73 5.26 -13.12
CA MET A 397 -5.44 5.85 -13.48
C MET A 397 -4.31 4.86 -13.23
N GLN A 398 -4.24 4.29 -12.03
CA GLN A 398 -3.09 3.50 -11.60
C GLN A 398 -3.42 2.01 -11.48
N GLU A 399 -2.52 1.17 -11.97
CA GLU A 399 -2.38 -0.23 -11.58
C GLU A 399 -1.32 -0.32 -10.47
N SER A 400 -1.64 -1.02 -9.38
CA SER A 400 -0.82 -1.14 -8.17
C SER A 400 -0.19 -2.52 -7.98
N GLY A 401 -0.31 -3.41 -8.97
CA GLY A 401 0.36 -4.70 -9.00
C GLY A 401 1.88 -4.61 -8.92
N VAL A 402 2.46 -3.48 -9.34
CA VAL A 402 3.85 -3.12 -9.08
C VAL A 402 3.92 -1.65 -8.66
N VAL A 403 4.61 -1.37 -7.55
CA VAL A 403 4.84 -0.01 -7.04
C VAL A 403 6.29 0.11 -6.58
N VAL A 404 7.05 1.07 -7.13
CA VAL A 404 8.47 1.28 -6.78
C VAL A 404 8.62 2.61 -6.08
N VAL A 405 9.14 2.62 -4.84
CA VAL A 405 9.21 3.82 -3.99
C VAL A 405 10.52 3.85 -3.19
N ASP A 406 11.25 4.97 -3.27
CA ASP A 406 12.23 5.38 -2.25
C ASP A 406 11.46 5.99 -1.06
N LYS A 407 11.36 5.21 0.01
CA LYS A 407 10.63 5.58 1.24
C LYS A 407 11.31 6.69 2.01
N TRP A 408 12.61 6.91 1.83
CA TRP A 408 13.32 8.03 2.45
C TRP A 408 12.86 9.36 1.86
N VAL A 409 12.71 9.41 0.53
CA VAL A 409 12.27 10.63 -0.16
C VAL A 409 10.79 10.89 0.10
N HIS A 410 9.95 9.84 0.06
CA HIS A 410 8.50 9.97 0.05
C HIS A 410 7.80 9.54 1.35
N TYR A 411 8.52 9.58 2.48
CA TYR A 411 8.03 9.07 3.75
C TYR A 411 6.63 9.59 4.13
N VAL A 412 6.44 10.91 4.09
CA VAL A 412 5.17 11.55 4.49
C VAL A 412 4.04 11.24 3.51
N ALA A 413 4.35 11.08 2.22
CA ALA A 413 3.36 10.66 1.23
C ALA A 413 2.88 9.24 1.52
N LEU A 414 3.82 8.33 1.80
CA LEU A 414 3.52 6.95 2.16
C LEU A 414 2.72 6.82 3.47
N LEU A 415 2.98 7.66 4.48
CA LEU A 415 2.15 7.74 5.69
C LEU A 415 0.69 8.09 5.37
N LEU A 416 0.45 9.04 4.47
CA LEU A 416 -0.90 9.38 4.04
C LEU A 416 -1.55 8.23 3.26
N VAL A 417 -0.81 7.56 2.38
CA VAL A 417 -1.32 6.38 1.64
C VAL A 417 -1.70 5.27 2.62
N ALA A 418 -0.86 4.96 3.60
CA ALA A 418 -1.17 3.98 4.65
C ALA A 418 -2.45 4.36 5.41
N ARG A 419 -2.61 5.63 5.78
CA ARG A 419 -3.83 6.15 6.42
C ARG A 419 -5.08 5.97 5.56
N MET A 420 -5.00 6.32 4.28
CA MET A 420 -6.11 6.16 3.32
C MET A 420 -6.52 4.69 3.14
N ASN A 421 -5.57 3.77 3.29
CA ASN A 421 -5.79 2.32 3.21
C ASN A 421 -6.00 1.65 4.57
N GLY A 422 -6.17 2.41 5.64
CA GLY A 422 -6.42 1.87 6.97
C GLY A 422 -7.67 2.48 7.61
N PRO A 423 -7.50 3.36 8.61
CA PRO A 423 -8.59 3.93 9.40
C PRO A 423 -9.63 4.69 8.57
N ASP A 424 -9.21 5.27 7.44
CA ASP A 424 -10.08 6.08 6.58
C ASP A 424 -10.56 5.32 5.34
N ARG A 425 -10.18 4.04 5.19
CA ARG A 425 -10.52 3.19 4.05
C ARG A 425 -12.01 3.01 3.88
N ASP A 426 -12.66 2.49 4.93
CA ASP A 426 -14.04 2.02 4.86
C ASP A 426 -15.05 3.10 5.23
N GLY A 427 -16.14 3.16 4.47
CA GLY A 427 -17.34 3.89 4.85
C GLY A 427 -18.10 3.23 5.99
N ASN A 428 -19.21 3.86 6.37
CA ASN A 428 -20.30 3.27 7.13
C ASN A 428 -21.56 4.08 6.82
N ALA A 429 -22.36 3.60 5.87
CA ALA A 429 -23.59 4.28 5.44
C ALA A 429 -24.58 4.51 6.60
N ALA A 430 -24.69 3.57 7.55
CA ALA A 430 -25.58 3.71 8.70
C ALA A 430 -25.13 4.83 9.65
N ALA A 431 -23.84 5.13 9.70
CA ALA A 431 -23.27 6.24 10.46
C ALA A 431 -23.05 7.51 9.61
N GLY A 432 -23.50 7.54 8.35
CA GLY A 432 -23.25 8.66 7.43
C GLY A 432 -21.79 8.89 7.10
N ARG A 433 -20.92 7.87 7.28
CA ARG A 433 -19.49 7.95 7.02
C ARG A 433 -19.18 7.47 5.60
N VAL A 434 -18.46 8.27 4.85
CA VAL A 434 -17.89 7.96 3.53
C VAL A 434 -16.38 7.75 3.70
N GLY A 435 -15.91 6.57 3.33
CA GLY A 435 -14.50 6.16 3.33
C GLY A 435 -13.84 6.39 1.98
N VAL A 436 -12.51 6.25 1.94
CA VAL A 436 -11.73 6.42 0.71
C VAL A 436 -12.19 5.45 -0.38
N TYR A 437 -12.46 4.19 -0.03
CA TYR A 437 -12.87 3.16 -1.00
C TYR A 437 -14.31 3.34 -1.51
N ASP A 438 -15.09 4.25 -0.92
CA ASP A 438 -16.39 4.66 -1.47
C ASP A 438 -16.23 5.68 -2.61
N MET A 439 -15.08 6.37 -2.69
CA MET A 439 -14.81 7.44 -3.66
C MET A 439 -13.90 6.98 -4.82
N VAL A 440 -13.03 6.00 -4.54
CA VAL A 440 -12.10 5.41 -5.52
C VAL A 440 -12.10 3.88 -5.41
N TYR A 441 -11.70 3.21 -6.49
CA TYR A 441 -11.71 1.76 -6.55
C TYR A 441 -10.45 1.16 -5.91
N GLY A 442 -10.56 0.78 -4.64
CA GLY A 442 -9.50 0.09 -3.92
C GLY A 442 -8.26 0.95 -3.65
N ASP A 443 -7.14 0.27 -3.39
CA ASP A 443 -5.85 0.87 -3.04
C ASP A 443 -5.18 1.56 -4.22
N LYS A 444 -5.46 1.12 -5.45
CA LYS A 444 -4.66 1.49 -6.63
C LYS A 444 -4.53 3.00 -6.85
N GLU A 445 -5.62 3.74 -6.62
CA GLU A 445 -5.64 5.19 -6.81
C GLU A 445 -5.04 5.95 -5.62
N THR A 446 -4.90 5.30 -4.47
CA THR A 446 -4.45 5.97 -3.25
C THR A 446 -2.99 6.37 -3.29
N PHE A 447 -2.14 5.67 -4.06
CA PHE A 447 -0.70 5.98 -4.15
C PHE A 447 -0.45 7.35 -4.77
N TRP A 448 -0.76 7.54 -6.06
CA TRP A 448 -0.54 8.82 -6.71
C TRP A 448 -1.40 9.95 -6.10
N LEU A 449 -2.63 9.67 -5.65
CA LEU A 449 -3.45 10.66 -4.95
C LEU A 449 -2.82 11.08 -3.61
N GLY A 450 -2.19 10.16 -2.88
CA GLY A 450 -1.50 10.48 -1.64
C GLY A 450 -0.36 11.47 -1.86
N TRP A 451 0.44 11.24 -2.91
CA TRP A 451 1.50 12.14 -3.36
C TRP A 451 0.95 13.54 -3.68
N GLU A 452 -0.09 13.62 -4.50
CA GLU A 452 -0.75 14.88 -4.85
C GLU A 452 -1.38 15.59 -3.63
N LEU A 453 -1.99 14.85 -2.71
CA LEU A 453 -2.59 15.40 -1.48
C LEU A 453 -1.53 16.01 -0.57
N VAL A 454 -0.37 15.37 -0.39
CA VAL A 454 0.74 15.93 0.42
C VAL A 454 1.60 16.94 -0.33
N GLY A 455 1.35 17.16 -1.62
CA GLY A 455 2.13 18.08 -2.44
C GLY A 455 3.52 17.55 -2.80
N ASP A 456 3.69 16.23 -2.77
CA ASP A 456 4.87 15.55 -3.27
C ASP A 456 4.62 15.16 -4.73
N THR A 457 5.02 16.03 -5.65
CA THR A 457 4.76 15.81 -7.08
C THR A 457 5.88 15.03 -7.77
N ASP A 458 6.86 14.54 -7.00
CA ASP A 458 8.02 13.80 -7.51
C ASP A 458 7.67 12.32 -7.62
N TYR A 459 6.76 12.01 -8.55
CA TYR A 459 6.47 10.64 -8.98
C TYR A 459 6.33 10.59 -10.50
N ALA A 460 6.48 9.42 -11.08
CA ALA A 460 6.28 9.21 -12.51
C ALA A 460 5.39 7.99 -12.76
N PHE A 461 4.57 8.07 -13.80
CA PHE A 461 4.01 6.87 -14.40
C PHE A 461 5.00 6.35 -15.45
N HIS A 462 5.23 5.04 -15.47
CA HIS A 462 5.98 4.35 -16.52
C HIS A 462 5.33 4.63 -17.89
N GLN A 463 6.14 4.88 -18.92
CA GLN A 463 5.62 5.33 -20.23
C GLN A 463 5.28 4.20 -21.19
N GLY A 464 5.70 2.97 -20.91
CA GLY A 464 5.24 1.79 -21.64
C GLY A 464 3.73 1.59 -21.53
N ASP A 465 3.15 1.11 -22.62
CA ASP A 465 1.70 0.98 -22.79
C ASP A 465 1.16 -0.27 -22.09
N ALA A 466 -0.12 -0.23 -21.69
CA ALA A 466 -0.81 -1.42 -21.24
C ALA A 466 -1.22 -2.29 -22.44
N ALA A 467 -1.41 -3.58 -22.20
CA ALA A 467 -1.68 -4.59 -23.19
C ALA A 467 -2.50 -5.74 -22.58
N THR A 468 -3.00 -6.62 -23.44
CA THR A 468 -3.52 -7.94 -23.04
C THR A 468 -2.73 -9.04 -23.73
N MET A 469 -2.76 -10.25 -23.20
CA MET A 469 -2.06 -11.40 -23.76
C MET A 469 -2.89 -12.67 -23.70
N GLY A 470 -2.71 -13.54 -24.70
CA GLY A 470 -3.49 -14.76 -24.84
C GLY A 470 -3.45 -15.32 -26.26
N THR A 471 -4.52 -16.04 -26.60
CA THR A 471 -4.81 -16.52 -27.96
C THR A 471 -5.78 -15.56 -28.62
N LEU A 472 -5.56 -15.29 -29.91
CA LEU A 472 -6.48 -14.46 -30.71
C LEU A 472 -7.85 -15.13 -30.80
N GLU A 473 -8.90 -14.34 -30.60
CA GLU A 473 -10.26 -14.75 -30.90
C GLU A 473 -10.41 -15.06 -32.40
N PRO A 474 -11.16 -16.10 -32.79
CA PRO A 474 -11.41 -16.39 -34.20
C PRO A 474 -12.05 -15.18 -34.87
N GLN A 475 -11.45 -14.71 -35.96
CA GLN A 475 -12.08 -13.67 -36.77
C GLN A 475 -13.43 -14.19 -37.26
N ARG A 476 -14.52 -13.49 -36.91
CA ARG A 476 -15.82 -13.78 -37.52
C ARG A 476 -15.68 -13.50 -39.01
N ALA A 477 -15.97 -14.50 -39.84
CA ALA A 477 -16.09 -14.30 -41.27
C ALA A 477 -17.01 -13.08 -41.49
N PRO A 478 -16.64 -12.12 -42.36
CA PRO A 478 -17.52 -11.02 -42.66
C PRO A 478 -18.87 -11.63 -43.07
N GLU A 479 -19.94 -11.25 -42.37
CA GLU A 479 -21.29 -11.50 -42.91
C GLU A 479 -21.26 -10.98 -44.34
N GLU A 480 -21.69 -11.79 -45.30
CA GLU A 480 -21.80 -11.42 -46.71
C GLU A 480 -22.75 -10.23 -46.85
N GLN A 481 -22.28 -9.03 -46.50
CA GLN A 481 -22.87 -7.79 -46.96
C GLN A 481 -22.33 -7.63 -48.37
N SER A 482 -23.15 -8.08 -49.32
CA SER A 482 -23.09 -7.70 -50.73
C SER A 482 -23.05 -6.17 -50.82
N SER A 483 -21.87 -5.58 -50.74
CA SER A 483 -21.69 -4.15 -50.97
C SER A 483 -21.20 -3.97 -52.41
N GLU A 484 -22.13 -3.67 -53.30
CA GLU A 484 -21.86 -3.21 -54.67
C GLU A 484 -21.35 -1.75 -54.68
N ASN A 485 -20.43 -1.38 -53.78
CA ASN A 485 -19.89 -0.02 -53.70
C ASN A 485 -18.37 -0.02 -53.93
N PRO A 486 -17.88 0.39 -55.12
CA PRO A 486 -16.46 0.37 -55.49
C PRO A 486 -15.52 1.30 -54.70
N ASN A 487 -16.04 2.03 -53.71
CA ASN A 487 -15.32 3.07 -52.95
C ASN A 487 -15.23 2.80 -51.43
N GLN A 488 -15.46 1.57 -50.96
CA GLN A 488 -15.18 1.24 -49.56
C GLN A 488 -13.68 0.98 -49.39
N GLU A 489 -12.99 1.90 -48.70
CA GLU A 489 -11.65 1.65 -48.15
C GLU A 489 -11.67 0.36 -47.34
N GLU A 490 -10.70 -0.54 -47.58
CA GLU A 490 -10.55 -1.77 -46.82
C GLU A 490 -10.47 -1.44 -45.32
N ARG A 491 -11.42 -1.95 -44.54
CA ARG A 491 -11.39 -1.76 -43.09
C ARG A 491 -10.13 -2.46 -42.54
N PRO A 492 -9.33 -1.79 -41.70
CA PRO A 492 -8.14 -2.40 -41.13
C PRO A 492 -8.51 -3.66 -40.35
N THR A 493 -7.68 -4.69 -40.48
CA THR A 493 -7.87 -5.94 -39.75
C THR A 493 -7.84 -5.68 -38.24
N GLN A 494 -8.82 -6.19 -37.52
CA GLN A 494 -8.89 -6.08 -36.06
C GLN A 494 -8.58 -7.42 -35.41
N TYR A 495 -7.82 -7.36 -34.33
CA TYR A 495 -7.46 -8.49 -33.48
C TYR A 495 -8.09 -8.31 -32.11
N THR A 496 -8.62 -9.39 -31.53
CA THR A 496 -9.21 -9.37 -30.20
C THR A 496 -8.61 -10.48 -29.34
N ILE A 497 -8.27 -10.16 -28.10
CA ILE A 497 -7.91 -11.12 -27.05
C ILE A 497 -8.76 -10.84 -25.82
N CYS A 498 -9.38 -11.88 -25.27
CA CYS A 498 -10.16 -11.82 -24.04
C CYS A 498 -9.44 -12.58 -22.93
N ALA A 499 -8.91 -11.84 -21.95
CA ALA A 499 -8.10 -12.42 -20.89
C ALA A 499 -8.23 -11.61 -19.59
N PRO A 500 -8.04 -12.23 -18.41
CA PRO A 500 -7.94 -11.49 -17.16
C PRO A 500 -6.58 -10.78 -17.01
N GLN A 501 -5.57 -11.18 -17.80
CA GLN A 501 -4.23 -10.63 -17.70
C GLN A 501 -4.16 -9.16 -18.15
N LEU A 502 -3.55 -8.32 -17.32
CA LEU A 502 -3.12 -6.97 -17.69
C LEU A 502 -1.61 -7.01 -17.90
N LEU A 503 -1.18 -6.93 -19.15
CA LEU A 503 0.24 -6.87 -19.52
C LEU A 503 0.70 -5.42 -19.55
N HIS A 504 1.87 -5.15 -19.00
CA HIS A 504 2.59 -3.89 -19.17
C HIS A 504 3.80 -4.12 -20.06
N LEU A 505 3.97 -3.23 -21.04
CA LEU A 505 5.11 -3.21 -21.92
C LEU A 505 6.19 -2.25 -21.38
N ASP A 506 7.44 -2.46 -21.78
CA ASP A 506 8.50 -1.46 -21.62
C ASP A 506 8.36 -0.32 -22.65
N GLU A 507 9.27 0.66 -22.62
CA GLU A 507 9.25 1.80 -23.56
C GLU A 507 9.58 1.40 -25.01
N ASP A 508 10.15 0.21 -25.22
CA ASP A 508 10.43 -0.39 -26.54
C ASP A 508 9.27 -1.27 -27.05
N GLY A 509 8.18 -1.39 -26.29
CA GLY A 509 7.01 -2.19 -26.64
C GLY A 509 7.15 -3.70 -26.39
N LYS A 510 8.14 -4.12 -25.59
CA LYS A 510 8.32 -5.53 -25.21
C LYS A 510 7.61 -5.85 -23.90
N PRO A 511 7.14 -7.09 -23.70
CA PRO A 511 6.58 -7.55 -22.44
C PRO A 511 7.52 -7.28 -21.26
N LEU A 512 7.02 -6.58 -20.23
CA LEU A 512 7.78 -6.24 -19.03
C LEU A 512 7.30 -7.07 -17.83
N TRP A 513 6.02 -6.92 -17.47
CA TRP A 513 5.37 -7.66 -16.40
C TRP A 513 3.85 -7.69 -16.62
N PHE A 514 3.15 -8.65 -16.01
CA PHE A 514 1.69 -8.71 -16.09
C PHE A 514 1.06 -9.09 -14.75
N ASN A 515 -0.15 -8.59 -14.51
CA ASN A 515 -1.01 -9.01 -13.41
C ASN A 515 -2.11 -9.97 -13.92
N GLY A 516 -2.69 -10.80 -13.05
CA GLY A 516 -3.84 -11.64 -13.37
C GLY A 516 -3.58 -13.15 -13.37
N TRP A 517 -2.40 -13.58 -12.90
CA TRP A 517 -1.96 -14.98 -12.82
C TRP A 517 -1.84 -15.70 -14.19
N LEU A 518 -1.38 -16.97 -14.20
CA LEU A 518 -1.23 -17.78 -15.42
C LEU A 518 -2.51 -18.49 -15.86
N LEU A 519 -3.56 -18.53 -15.03
CA LEU A 519 -4.80 -19.23 -15.37
C LEU A 519 -5.69 -18.38 -16.29
N ALA A 520 -6.41 -19.03 -17.21
CA ALA A 520 -7.38 -18.36 -18.08
C ALA A 520 -8.50 -17.65 -17.31
N ASN A 521 -8.82 -18.16 -16.12
CA ASN A 521 -9.64 -17.47 -15.13
C ASN A 521 -9.37 -18.07 -13.73
N LYS A 522 -8.70 -17.32 -12.86
CA LYS A 522 -8.37 -17.74 -11.49
C LYS A 522 -9.58 -17.94 -10.57
N TYR A 523 -10.75 -17.41 -10.93
CA TYR A 523 -12.00 -17.55 -10.17
C TYR A 523 -12.87 -18.72 -10.63
N SER A 524 -12.58 -19.31 -11.80
CA SER A 524 -13.48 -20.27 -12.44
C SER A 524 -13.51 -21.66 -11.77
N GLY A 525 -12.56 -21.99 -10.90
CA GLY A 525 -12.47 -23.25 -10.14
C GLY A 525 -12.47 -24.55 -10.99
N LYS A 526 -12.47 -24.44 -12.32
CA LYS A 526 -12.83 -25.54 -13.24
C LYS A 526 -11.74 -25.91 -14.25
N LYS A 527 -10.63 -25.17 -14.33
CA LYS A 527 -9.49 -25.52 -15.18
C LYS A 527 -8.16 -25.23 -14.47
N ASN A 528 -7.39 -26.30 -14.32
CA ASN A 528 -6.10 -26.37 -13.65
C ASN A 528 -4.93 -26.31 -14.67
N GLU A 529 -5.18 -25.83 -15.87
CA GLU A 529 -4.17 -25.68 -16.92
C GLU A 529 -3.87 -24.20 -17.14
N PRO A 530 -2.58 -23.82 -17.27
CA PRO A 530 -2.18 -22.48 -17.68
C PRO A 530 -2.89 -22.06 -18.97
N ALA A 531 -3.22 -20.77 -19.07
CA ALA A 531 -3.69 -20.19 -20.32
C ALA A 531 -2.61 -20.32 -21.41
N ARG A 532 -3.05 -20.42 -22.65
CA ARG A 532 -2.14 -20.36 -23.79
C ARG A 532 -1.86 -18.90 -24.11
N PHE A 533 -0.59 -18.55 -24.08
CA PHE A 533 -0.10 -17.21 -24.36
C PHE A 533 0.72 -17.26 -25.65
N GLU A 534 0.08 -16.90 -26.76
CA GLU A 534 0.68 -16.96 -28.10
C GLU A 534 1.03 -15.56 -28.59
N THR A 535 0.16 -14.60 -28.27
CA THR A 535 0.17 -13.24 -28.78
C THR A 535 -0.17 -12.23 -27.70
N TYR A 536 0.18 -10.97 -27.92
CA TYR A 536 -0.28 -9.85 -27.13
C TYR A 536 -0.75 -8.70 -28.04
N ILE A 537 -1.68 -7.91 -27.50
CA ILE A 537 -2.25 -6.75 -28.16
C ILE A 537 -2.05 -5.54 -27.25
N GLN A 538 -1.48 -4.48 -27.80
CA GLN A 538 -1.25 -3.21 -27.12
C GLN A 538 -2.51 -2.34 -27.12
N GLU A 539 -2.75 -1.62 -26.03
CA GLU A 539 -3.87 -0.68 -25.96
C GLU A 539 -3.67 0.49 -26.94
N PRO A 540 -4.69 0.86 -27.73
CA PRO A 540 -4.65 2.07 -28.52
C PRO A 540 -4.51 3.32 -27.64
N ARG A 541 -3.75 4.32 -28.11
CA ARG A 541 -3.52 5.57 -27.36
C ARG A 541 -4.70 6.56 -27.39
N GLU A 542 -5.69 6.31 -28.23
CA GLU A 542 -6.85 7.18 -28.43
C GLU A 542 -8.12 6.54 -27.88
N VAL A 543 -9.02 7.38 -27.34
CA VAL A 543 -10.35 6.93 -26.89
C VAL A 543 -11.18 6.54 -28.12
N ARG A 544 -11.72 5.33 -28.11
CA ARG A 544 -12.56 4.78 -29.20
C ARG A 544 -14.01 4.61 -28.76
N ASP A 545 -14.92 4.60 -29.74
CA ASP A 545 -16.33 4.22 -29.55
C ASP A 545 -16.73 3.11 -30.55
N PRO A 546 -17.05 1.88 -30.11
CA PRO A 546 -16.96 1.40 -28.72
C PRO A 546 -15.52 1.38 -28.20
N GLY A 547 -15.35 1.48 -26.88
CA GLY A 547 -14.04 1.45 -26.23
C GLY A 547 -13.24 0.20 -26.61
N ALA A 548 -11.92 0.35 -26.74
CA ALA A 548 -11.04 -0.76 -27.12
C ALA A 548 -11.08 -1.91 -26.11
N TRP A 549 -11.25 -1.57 -24.82
CA TRP A 549 -11.42 -2.51 -23.73
C TRP A 549 -12.90 -2.76 -23.42
N GLN A 550 -13.29 -4.03 -23.30
CA GLN A 550 -14.63 -4.48 -22.91
C GLN A 550 -14.54 -5.42 -21.71
N LEU A 551 -15.20 -5.05 -20.61
CA LEU A 551 -15.25 -5.84 -19.39
C LEU A 551 -16.41 -6.85 -19.45
N HIS A 552 -16.09 -8.11 -19.20
CA HIS A 552 -17.05 -9.20 -19.09
C HIS A 552 -17.08 -9.77 -17.66
N SER A 553 -17.92 -10.77 -17.43
CA SER A 553 -17.97 -11.49 -16.15
C SER A 553 -16.61 -12.09 -15.78
N ASP A 554 -16.40 -12.30 -14.48
CA ASP A 554 -15.19 -12.92 -13.92
C ASP A 554 -13.87 -12.21 -14.23
N ASN A 555 -13.93 -10.88 -14.39
CA ASN A 555 -12.77 -10.02 -14.71
C ASN A 555 -12.08 -10.36 -16.03
N ILE A 556 -12.79 -10.97 -16.99
CA ILE A 556 -12.29 -11.11 -18.35
C ILE A 556 -12.39 -9.76 -19.06
N CYS A 557 -11.25 -9.23 -19.51
CA CYS A 557 -11.17 -8.00 -20.29
C CYS A 557 -10.79 -8.32 -21.73
N CYS A 558 -11.66 -7.98 -22.67
CA CYS A 558 -11.38 -8.10 -24.10
C CYS A 558 -10.76 -6.80 -24.61
N LEU A 559 -9.61 -6.88 -25.27
CA LEU A 559 -9.00 -5.76 -25.97
C LEU A 559 -9.04 -6.01 -27.47
N THR A 560 -9.50 -5.00 -28.22
CA THR A 560 -9.50 -5.01 -29.68
C THR A 560 -8.61 -3.89 -30.24
N ALA A 561 -7.67 -4.22 -31.12
CA ALA A 561 -6.79 -3.26 -31.78
C ALA A 561 -6.38 -3.71 -33.20
N GLU A 562 -5.73 -2.83 -33.97
CA GLU A 562 -5.24 -3.15 -35.32
C GLU A 562 -3.94 -3.98 -35.34
N ASN A 563 -3.18 -3.99 -34.24
CA ASN A 563 -1.87 -4.63 -34.19
C ASN A 563 -1.83 -5.71 -33.13
N ALA A 564 -1.32 -6.88 -33.50
CA ALA A 564 -0.99 -7.97 -32.59
C ALA A 564 0.48 -8.36 -32.81
N ALA A 565 1.17 -8.69 -31.72
CA ALA A 565 2.54 -9.15 -31.73
C ALA A 565 2.62 -10.57 -31.17
N ASN A 566 3.50 -11.38 -31.76
CA ASN A 566 3.82 -12.71 -31.23
C ASN A 566 4.91 -12.58 -30.17
N PHE A 567 4.83 -13.42 -29.13
CA PHE A 567 5.94 -13.54 -28.19
C PHE A 567 7.20 -14.04 -28.89
N THR A 568 8.34 -13.48 -28.52
CA THR A 568 9.66 -13.99 -28.93
C THR A 568 9.92 -15.37 -28.31
N GLU A 569 10.89 -16.12 -28.83
CA GLU A 569 11.24 -17.43 -28.23
C GLU A 569 11.72 -17.28 -26.78
N GLN A 570 12.43 -16.20 -26.44
CA GLN A 570 12.85 -15.91 -25.07
C GLN A 570 11.66 -15.63 -24.14
N GLU A 571 10.63 -14.92 -24.62
CA GLU A 571 9.42 -14.65 -23.85
C GLU A 571 8.59 -15.94 -23.65
N LYS A 572 8.50 -16.79 -24.69
CA LYS A 572 7.85 -18.10 -24.59
C LYS A 572 8.58 -19.02 -23.61
N ASP A 573 9.91 -19.06 -23.66
CA ASP A 573 10.74 -19.80 -22.71
C ASP A 573 10.51 -19.31 -21.28
N THR A 574 10.38 -17.99 -21.09
CA THR A 574 10.05 -17.39 -19.80
C THR A 574 8.69 -17.87 -19.29
N LEU A 575 7.63 -17.80 -20.12
CA LEU A 575 6.29 -18.28 -19.77
C LEU A 575 6.23 -19.78 -19.48
N ALA A 576 6.95 -20.58 -20.27
CA ALA A 576 7.06 -22.03 -20.05
C ALA A 576 7.71 -22.32 -18.70
N TRP A 577 8.76 -21.58 -18.35
CA TRP A 577 9.44 -21.73 -17.08
C TRP A 577 8.56 -21.33 -15.88
N ILE A 578 7.85 -20.19 -15.97
CA ILE A 578 6.93 -19.76 -14.90
C ILE A 578 5.83 -20.82 -14.71
N SER A 579 5.32 -21.37 -15.81
CA SER A 579 4.33 -22.45 -15.77
C SER A 579 4.89 -23.70 -15.09
N GLU A 580 6.13 -24.10 -15.38
CA GLU A 580 6.79 -25.22 -14.71
C GLU A 580 6.96 -24.98 -13.21
N ALA A 581 7.38 -23.77 -12.81
CA ALA A 581 7.44 -23.38 -11.40
C ALA A 581 6.06 -23.45 -10.74
N GLY A 582 5.00 -23.03 -11.44
CA GLY A 582 3.61 -23.12 -10.97
C GLY A 582 3.16 -24.54 -10.71
N TYR A 583 3.52 -25.49 -11.58
CA TYR A 583 3.26 -26.92 -11.35
C TYR A 583 4.01 -27.45 -10.12
N ARG A 584 5.29 -27.08 -9.95
CA ARG A 584 6.08 -27.49 -8.77
C ARG A 584 5.52 -26.93 -7.47
N ALA A 585 5.04 -25.70 -7.49
CA ALA A 585 4.43 -25.03 -6.34
C ALA A 585 3.00 -25.53 -6.02
N GLY A 586 2.41 -26.35 -6.89
CA GLY A 586 1.01 -26.78 -6.75
C GLY A 586 0.00 -25.65 -7.01
N ALA A 587 0.43 -24.56 -7.65
CA ALA A 587 -0.38 -23.37 -7.88
C ALA A 587 -1.51 -23.57 -8.89
N PHE A 588 -1.54 -24.73 -9.55
CA PHE A 588 -2.61 -25.15 -10.45
C PHE A 588 -3.49 -26.28 -9.90
N GLY A 589 -3.35 -26.70 -8.64
CA GLY A 589 -4.24 -27.70 -8.05
C GLY A 589 -4.13 -29.13 -8.61
N GLY A 590 -3.08 -29.46 -9.37
CA GLY A 590 -2.81 -30.82 -9.89
C GLY A 590 -1.33 -31.06 -10.19
N LYS A 591 -0.87 -32.31 -10.09
CA LYS A 591 0.48 -32.71 -10.55
C LYS A 591 0.48 -32.74 -12.08
N LYS A 592 1.55 -32.22 -12.70
CA LYS A 592 1.83 -32.40 -14.14
C LYS A 592 1.88 -33.92 -14.41
N VAL A 593 0.95 -34.43 -15.21
CA VAL A 593 0.93 -35.84 -15.63
C VAL A 593 2.09 -36.11 -16.57
#